data_AF-A0A9D9K003-F1
#
_entry.id   AF-A0A9D9K003-F1
#
_cell.length_a   1.000
_cell.length_b   1.000
_cell.length_c   1.000
_cell.angle_alpha   90.00
_cell.angle_beta   90.00
_cell.angle_gamma   90.00
#
_symmetry.space_group_name_H-M   'P 1'
#
loop_
_entity.id
_entity.type
_entity.pdbx_description
1 polymer ?
#
loop_
_entity_poly.entity_id
_entity_poly.type
_entity_poly.pdbx_seq_one_letter_code
_entity_poly.pdbx_strand_id
1 'polypeptide(L)'
;MADTRSLITGIALGVGATLAARNALPLLAPLARPAVKQSVKAALIGYERGREMAALLVETLSDIVAEVQVEMHAQNAAGADGRAES
;
A
#
# COMPACT_ATOMS: atom_id res chain seq x y z
N MET A 1 14.69 0.03 -9.68
CA MET A 1 13.81 1.21 -9.60
C MET A 1 13.09 1.34 -10.93
N ALA A 2 11.76 1.38 -10.92
CA ALA A 2 11.01 1.63 -12.15
C ALA A 2 11.24 3.08 -12.57
N ASP A 3 11.67 3.30 -13.81
CA ASP A 3 11.85 4.64 -14.36
C ASP A 3 10.48 5.33 -14.48
N THR A 4 10.41 6.62 -14.17
CA THR A 4 9.17 7.41 -14.27
C THR A 4 8.58 7.33 -15.68
N ARG A 5 9.43 7.22 -16.71
CA ARG A 5 8.99 6.99 -18.09
C ARG A 5 8.32 5.64 -18.26
N SER A 6 8.82 4.58 -17.61
CA SER A 6 8.20 3.25 -17.66
C SER A 6 6.83 3.23 -16.96
N LEU A 7 6.69 3.98 -15.86
CA LEU A 7 5.40 4.18 -15.19
C LEU A 7 4.41 4.94 -16.09
N ILE A 8 4.82 6.08 -16.63
CA ILE A 8 3.99 6.89 -17.53
C ILE A 8 3.61 6.09 -18.78
N THR A 9 4.55 5.35 -19.36
CA THR A 9 4.30 4.47 -20.51
C THR A 9 3.31 3.38 -20.16
N GLY A 10 3.44 2.75 -18.99
CA GLY A 10 2.48 1.74 -18.52
C GLY A 10 1.07 2.31 -18.36
N ILE A 11 0.94 3.50 -17.80
CA ILE A 11 -0.35 4.20 -17.65
C ILE A 11 -0.93 4.54 -19.03
N ALA A 12 -0.12 5.14 -19.91
CA ALA A 12 -0.55 5.52 -21.26
C ALA A 12 -0.99 4.30 -22.08
N LEU A 13 -0.26 3.18 -22.00
CA LEU A 13 -0.63 1.92 -22.62
C LEU A 13 -1.94 1.37 -22.06
N GLY A 14 -2.13 1.44 -20.74
CA GLY A 14 -3.36 1.02 -20.09
C GLY A 14 -4.58 1.81 -20.59
N VAL A 15 -4.47 3.14 -20.67
CA VAL A 15 -5.54 4.02 -21.16
C VAL A 15 -5.78 3.83 -22.67
N GLY A 16 -4.72 3.73 -23.47
CA GLY A 16 -4.84 3.46 -24.91
C GLY A 16 -5.50 2.12 -25.20
N ALA A 17 -5.14 1.08 -24.44
CA ALA A 17 -5.72 -0.25 -24.57
C ALA A 17 -7.21 -0.29 -24.21
N THR A 18 -7.66 0.43 -23.17
CA THR A 18 -9.09 0.46 -22.80
C THR A 18 -9.94 1.17 -23.83
N LEU A 19 -9.44 2.25 -24.44
CA LEU A 19 -10.11 2.94 -25.54
C LEU A 19 -10.20 2.06 -26.80
N ALA A 20 -9.13 1.34 -27.13
CA ALA A 20 -9.10 0.41 -28.27
C ALA A 20 -9.90 -0.88 -28.02
N ALA A 21 -10.24 -1.19 -26.76
CA ALA A 21 -10.89 -2.43 -26.38
C ALA A 21 -12.21 -2.67 -27.13
N ARG A 22 -13.01 -1.64 -27.40
CA ARG A 22 -14.30 -1.79 -28.11
C ARG A 22 -14.17 -2.49 -29.47
N ASN A 23 -13.07 -2.22 -30.19
CA ASN A 23 -12.83 -2.77 -31.52
C ASN A 23 -12.10 -4.12 -31.46
N ALA A 24 -11.32 -4.37 -30.40
CA ALA A 24 -10.53 -5.59 -30.22
C ALA A 24 -11.27 -6.69 -29.43
N LEU A 25 -12.30 -6.35 -28.67
CA LEU A 25 -13.05 -7.27 -27.81
C LEU A 25 -13.63 -8.49 -28.55
N PRO A 26 -14.25 -8.39 -29.74
CA PRO A 26 -14.79 -9.58 -30.42
C PRO A 26 -13.72 -10.59 -30.82
N LEU A 27 -12.48 -10.14 -31.07
CA LEU A 27 -11.33 -10.99 -31.41
C LEU A 27 -10.79 -11.75 -30.19
N LEU A 28 -10.92 -11.16 -28.99
CA LEU A 28 -10.36 -11.67 -27.75
C LEU A 28 -11.41 -12.30 -26.82
N ALA A 29 -12.69 -12.21 -27.15
CA ALA A 29 -13.81 -12.67 -26.33
C ALA A 29 -13.68 -14.11 -25.78
N PRO A 30 -13.17 -15.11 -26.53
CA PRO A 30 -13.00 -16.47 -26.01
C PRO A 30 -11.98 -16.58 -24.88
N LEU A 31 -10.93 -15.74 -24.91
CA LEU A 31 -9.83 -15.72 -23.94
C LEU A 31 -10.05 -14.70 -22.82
N ALA A 32 -10.86 -13.67 -23.07
CA ALA A 32 -11.14 -12.60 -22.12
C ALA A 32 -11.86 -13.11 -20.87
N ARG A 33 -12.84 -14.01 -21.01
CA ARG A 33 -13.66 -14.49 -19.88
C ARG A 33 -12.84 -15.15 -18.76
N PRO A 34 -11.97 -16.14 -19.02
CA PRO A 34 -11.12 -16.71 -17.96
C PRO A 34 -10.10 -15.70 -17.43
N ALA A 35 -9.50 -14.86 -18.28
CA ALA A 35 -8.53 -13.85 -17.87
C ALA A 35 -9.15 -12.82 -16.91
N VAL A 36 -10.33 -12.28 -17.25
CA VAL A 36 -11.08 -11.35 -16.40
C VAL A 36 -11.48 -12.01 -15.09
N LYS A 37 -11.93 -13.27 -15.11
CA LYS A 37 -12.28 -13.98 -13.88
C LYS A 37 -11.08 -14.14 -12.94
N GLN A 38 -9.90 -14.46 -13.49
CA GLN A 38 -8.68 -14.56 -12.69
C GLN A 38 -8.19 -13.21 -12.20
N SER A 39 -8.26 -12.15 -13.01
CA SER A 39 -7.84 -10.81 -12.59
C SER A 39 -8.72 -10.26 -11.47
N VAL A 40 -10.05 -10.47 -11.55
CA VAL A 40 -10.98 -10.11 -10.47
C VAL A 40 -10.68 -10.88 -9.20
N LYS A 41 -10.43 -12.19 -9.30
CA LYS A 41 -10.05 -13.01 -8.13
C LYS A 41 -8.75 -12.52 -7.49
N ALA A 42 -7.73 -12.25 -8.31
CA ALA A 42 -6.45 -11.73 -7.84
C ALA A 42 -6.61 -10.35 -7.18
N ALA A 43 -7.46 -9.48 -7.74
CA ALA A 43 -7.75 -8.17 -7.17
C ALA A 43 -8.42 -8.27 -5.80
N LEU A 44 -9.39 -9.18 -5.63
CA LEU A 44 -10.05 -9.41 -4.34
C LEU A 44 -9.05 -9.90 -3.28
N ILE A 45 -8.26 -10.92 -3.61
CA ILE A 45 -7.24 -11.45 -2.69
C ILE A 45 -6.21 -10.36 -2.36
N GLY A 46 -5.76 -9.61 -3.36
CA GLY A 46 -4.82 -8.51 -3.17
C GLY A 46 -5.38 -7.41 -2.28
N TYR A 47 -6.67 -7.09 -2.38
CA TYR A 47 -7.32 -6.10 -1.53
C TYR A 47 -7.42 -6.57 -0.07
N GLU A 48 -7.82 -7.83 0.17
CA GLU A 48 -7.89 -8.42 1.51
C GLU A 48 -6.51 -8.40 2.17
N ARG A 49 -5.49 -8.92 1.48
CA ARG A 49 -4.10 -8.90 1.97
C ARG A 49 -3.55 -7.49 2.15
N GLY A 50 -3.88 -6.58 1.24
CA GLY A 50 -3.47 -5.18 1.34
C GLY A 50 -4.02 -4.52 2.60
N ARG A 51 -5.28 -4.82 2.96
CA ARG A 51 -5.88 -4.34 4.22
C ARG A 51 -5.20 -4.92 5.44
N GLU A 52 -4.90 -6.21 5.45
CA GLU A 52 -4.15 -6.86 6.54
C GLU A 52 -2.76 -6.21 6.72
N MET A 53 -2.02 -6.03 5.61
CA MET A 53 -0.69 -5.40 5.64
C MET A 53 -0.75 -3.95 6.11
N ALA A 54 -1.79 -3.20 5.72
CA ALA A 54 -1.99 -1.83 6.21
C ALA A 54 -2.25 -1.81 7.72
N ALA A 55 -3.04 -2.76 8.25
CA ALA A 55 -3.27 -2.86 9.68
C ALA A 55 -1.97 -3.18 10.45
N LEU A 56 -1.19 -4.16 9.98
CA LEU A 56 0.12 -4.50 10.57
C LEU A 56 1.09 -3.31 10.55
N LEU A 57 1.08 -2.52 9.46
CA LEU A 57 1.92 -1.33 9.36
C LEU A 57 1.50 -0.27 10.40
N VAL A 58 0.20 -0.05 10.58
CA VAL A 58 -0.32 0.89 11.58
C VAL A 58 0.02 0.44 13.00
N GLU A 59 -0.10 -0.85 13.30
CA GLU A 59 0.29 -1.43 14.58
C GLU A 59 1.79 -1.21 14.85
N THR A 60 2.65 -1.58 13.90
CA THR A 60 4.10 -1.40 14.01
C THR A 60 4.48 0.07 14.24
N LEU A 61 3.83 1.00 13.53
CA LEU A 61 4.06 2.44 13.74
C LEU A 61 3.57 2.90 15.11
N SER A 62 2.44 2.36 15.58
CA SER A 62 1.88 2.71 16.89
C SER A 62 2.80 2.25 18.02
N ASP A 63 3.43 1.08 17.89
CA ASP A 63 4.41 0.56 18.85
C ASP A 63 5.64 1.48 18.95
N ILE A 64 6.20 1.89 17.81
CA ILE A 64 7.33 2.85 17.78
C ILE A 64 6.93 4.18 18.42
N VAL A 65 5.74 4.71 18.09
CA VAL A 65 5.25 5.96 18.68
C VAL A 65 5.05 5.84 20.19
N ALA A 66 4.59 4.70 20.67
CA ALA A 66 4.46 4.43 22.10
C ALA A 66 5.84 4.38 22.79
N GLU A 67 6.82 3.71 22.19
CA GLU A 67 8.20 3.64 22.69
C GLU A 67 8.82 5.04 22.82
N VAL A 68 8.74 5.86 21.76
CA VAL A 68 9.25 7.24 21.78
C VAL A 68 8.55 8.09 22.84
N GLN A 69 7.22 7.97 23.00
CA GLN A 69 6.50 8.70 24.05
C GLN A 69 6.99 8.30 25.44
N VAL A 70 7.19 7.00 25.69
CA VAL A 70 7.74 6.51 26.97
C VAL A 70 9.13 7.09 27.21
N GLU A 71 10.01 7.11 26.21
CA GLU A 71 11.34 7.72 26.34
C GLU A 71 11.29 9.21 26.64
N MET A 72 10.39 9.97 25.99
CA MET A 72 10.20 11.40 26.25
C MET A 72 9.69 11.65 27.67
N HIS A 73 8.73 10.85 28.14
CA HIS A 73 8.22 10.95 29.51
C HIS A 73 9.28 10.56 30.55
N ALA A 74 10.09 9.53 30.29
CA ALA A 74 11.19 9.12 31.16
C ALA A 74 12.28 10.20 31.27
N GLN A 75 12.63 10.87 30.17
CA GLN A 75 13.57 12.01 30.17
C GLN A 75 13.04 13.18 31.03
N ASN A 76 11.74 13.48 30.93
CA ASN A 76 11.11 14.52 31.73
C ASN A 76 11.04 14.18 33.22
N ALA A 77 10.80 12.90 33.57
CA ALA A 77 10.80 12.43 34.95
C ALA A 77 12.20 12.42 35.58
N ALA A 78 13.23 11.97 34.85
CA ALA A 78 14.62 12.01 35.31
C ALA A 78 15.12 13.45 35.53
N GLY A 79 14.66 14.40 34.71
CA GLY A 79 14.93 15.83 34.91
C GLY A 79 14.20 16.46 36.11
N ALA A 80 13.19 15.80 36.67
CA ALA A 80 12.49 16.25 37.87
C ALA A 80 13.15 15.73 39.16
N ASP A 81 13.61 14.47 39.18
CA ASP A 81 14.32 13.89 40.34
C ASP A 81 15.67 14.58 40.60
N GLY A 82 16.42 14.93 39.54
CA GLY A 82 17.70 15.64 39.70
C GLY A 82 17.62 17.06 40.28
N ARG A 83 16.42 17.65 40.43
CA ARG A 83 16.20 18.94 41.11
C ARG A 83 15.76 18.80 42.57
N ALA A 84 15.35 17.61 43.01
CA ALA A 84 14.91 17.38 44.38
C ALA A 84 16.07 17.02 45.33
N GLU A 85 17.23 16.64 44.78
CA GLU A 85 18.43 16.27 45.54
C GLU A 85 19.48 17.41 45.67
N SER A 86 19.16 18.64 45.25
CA SER A 86 20.04 19.83 45.38
C SER A 86 19.59 20.81 46.45
#